data_AF-A0A143X0R7-F1
#
_entry.id   AF-A0A143X0R7-F1
#
_cell.length_a   1.000
_cell.length_b   1.000
_cell.length_c   1.000
_cell.angle_alpha   90.00
_cell.angle_beta   90.00
_cell.angle_gamma   90.00
#
_symmetry.space_group_name_H-M   'P 1'
#
loop_
_entity.id
_entity.type
_entity.pdbx_description
1 polymer ?
#
loop_
_entity_poly.entity_id
_entity_poly.type
_entity_poly.pdbx_seq_one_letter_code
_entity_poly.pdbx_strand_id
1 'polypeptide(L)'
;MVDNREYVLNQLSNAFFKNSITSYLYVKGFIEDFFQKKENNHERIVAGIEDAKKRGTKFGRKCMQKPHEFEKLKLEWKCGTLSSRNAAKQLGISQDTFLRWVKEDE
;
A
#
# COMPACT_ATOMS: atom_id res chain seq x y z
N MET A 1 -32.15 -0.85 -13.16
CA MET A 1 -31.30 0.21 -12.56
C MET A 1 -30.55 0.87 -13.69
N VAL A 2 -30.95 2.08 -14.09
CA VAL A 2 -30.27 2.79 -15.18
C VAL A 2 -28.86 3.09 -14.70
N ASP A 3 -27.85 2.68 -15.48
CA ASP A 3 -26.46 2.75 -15.12
C ASP A 3 -26.08 4.22 -14.84
N ASN A 4 -25.68 4.51 -13.60
CA ASN A 4 -25.48 5.88 -13.10
C ASN A 4 -24.44 6.64 -13.94
N ARG A 5 -23.55 5.91 -14.63
CA ARG A 5 -22.61 6.46 -15.62
C ARG A 5 -23.31 7.02 -16.85
N GLU A 6 -24.29 6.32 -17.40
CA GLU A 6 -25.00 6.73 -18.61
C GLU A 6 -25.89 7.95 -18.33
N TYR A 7 -26.48 8.02 -17.13
CA TYR A 7 -27.18 9.21 -16.65
C TYR A 7 -26.24 10.42 -16.52
N VAL A 8 -25.06 10.25 -15.91
CA VAL A 8 -24.06 11.33 -15.79
C VAL A 8 -23.56 11.77 -17.17
N LEU A 9 -23.27 10.85 -18.08
CA LEU A 9 -22.84 11.17 -19.44
C LEU A 9 -23.93 11.89 -20.25
N ASN A 10 -25.20 11.49 -20.11
CA ASN A 10 -26.31 12.18 -20.74
C ASN A 10 -26.58 13.56 -20.13
N GLN A 11 -26.43 13.72 -18.80
CA GLN A 11 -26.51 15.03 -18.16
C GLN A 11 -25.38 15.95 -18.62
N LEU A 12 -24.14 15.44 -18.71
CA LEU A 12 -22.99 16.19 -19.21
C LEU A 12 -23.14 16.56 -20.69
N SER A 13 -23.62 15.65 -21.52
CA SER A 13 -23.91 15.91 -22.94
C SER A 13 -24.99 16.99 -23.08
N ASN A 14 -26.13 16.87 -22.39
CA ASN A 14 -27.20 17.86 -22.42
C ASN A 14 -26.78 19.23 -21.86
N ALA A 15 -25.91 19.24 -20.86
CA ALA A 15 -25.31 20.43 -20.25
C ALA A 15 -24.28 21.10 -21.19
N PHE A 16 -23.51 20.32 -21.94
CA PHE A 16 -22.50 20.82 -22.87
C PHE A 16 -23.11 21.37 -24.17
N PHE A 17 -24.21 20.77 -24.65
CA PHE A 17 -24.90 21.18 -25.89
C PHE A 17 -25.87 22.35 -25.73
N LYS A 18 -26.25 22.74 -24.49
CA LYS A 18 -27.03 23.97 -24.23
C LYS A 18 -26.22 24.92 -23.36
N ASN A 19 -25.68 25.97 -23.98
CA ASN A 19 -25.07 27.13 -23.30
C ASN A 19 -26.10 27.83 -22.38
N SER A 20 -26.31 27.29 -21.19
CA SER A 20 -27.25 27.76 -20.18
C SER A 20 -26.59 27.60 -18.82
N ILE A 21 -26.63 28.65 -18.00
CA ILE A 21 -26.04 28.75 -16.64
C ILE A 21 -26.21 27.46 -15.81
N THR A 22 -27.30 26.73 -16.02
CA THR A 22 -27.62 25.42 -15.44
C THR A 22 -26.52 24.37 -15.63
N SER A 23 -25.88 24.30 -16.79
CA SER A 23 -24.84 23.32 -17.09
C SER A 23 -23.57 23.54 -16.26
N TYR A 24 -23.15 24.80 -16.14
CA TYR A 24 -22.03 25.20 -15.31
C TYR A 24 -22.30 24.90 -13.84
N LEU A 25 -23.49 25.23 -13.34
CA LEU A 25 -23.87 24.94 -11.94
C LEU A 25 -23.85 23.45 -11.63
N TYR A 26 -24.33 22.61 -12.56
CA TYR A 26 -24.30 21.16 -12.39
C TYR A 26 -22.86 20.60 -12.37
N VAL A 27 -22.03 21.00 -13.35
CA VAL A 27 -20.63 20.57 -13.41
C VAL A 27 -19.85 21.06 -12.20
N LYS A 28 -20.07 22.31 -11.78
CA LYS A 28 -19.47 22.89 -10.58
C LYS A 28 -19.84 22.11 -9.33
N GLY A 29 -21.13 21.82 -9.12
CA GLY A 29 -21.60 21.04 -7.96
C GLY A 29 -21.03 19.62 -7.96
N PHE A 30 -20.94 18.97 -9.12
CA PHE A 30 -20.32 17.64 -9.22
C PHE A 30 -18.84 17.66 -8.81
N ILE A 31 -18.10 18.68 -9.25
CA ILE A 31 -16.68 18.84 -8.92
C ILE A 31 -16.49 19.12 -7.43
N GLU A 32 -17.30 20.01 -6.85
CA GLU A 32 -17.28 20.33 -5.42
C GLU A 32 -17.55 19.08 -4.57
N ASP A 33 -18.59 18.32 -4.91
CA ASP A 33 -18.92 17.04 -4.26
C ASP A 33 -17.76 16.04 -4.33
N PHE A 34 -17.08 15.97 -5.47
CA PHE A 34 -15.95 15.07 -5.66
C PHE A 34 -14.78 15.44 -4.74
N PHE A 35 -14.42 16.72 -4.67
CA PHE A 35 -13.36 17.20 -3.79
C PHE A 35 -13.71 16.96 -2.31
N GLN A 36 -14.93 17.29 -1.90
CA GLN A 36 -15.39 17.04 -0.53
C GLN A 36 -15.33 15.56 -0.16
N LYS A 37 -15.81 14.66 -1.03
CA LYS A 37 -15.76 13.21 -0.77
C LYS A 37 -14.32 12.71 -0.65
N LYS A 38 -13.40 13.23 -1.46
CA LYS A 38 -11.98 12.86 -1.41
C LYS A 38 -11.34 13.31 -0.10
N GLU A 39 -11.62 14.54 0.34
CA GLU A 39 -11.13 15.09 1.61
C GLU A 39 -11.66 14.28 2.80
N ASN A 40 -12.97 14.04 2.88
CA ASN A 40 -13.57 13.23 3.94
C ASN A 40 -12.98 11.80 3.98
N ASN A 41 -12.71 11.19 2.83
CA ASN A 41 -12.09 9.86 2.79
C ASN A 41 -10.63 9.91 3.28
N HIS A 42 -9.89 10.96 2.93
CA HIS A 42 -8.53 11.17 3.40
C HIS A 42 -8.49 11.31 4.92
N GLU A 43 -9.32 12.19 5.50
CA GLU A 43 -9.41 12.37 6.95
C GLU A 43 -9.72 11.07 7.68
N ARG A 44 -10.67 10.28 7.15
CA ARG A 44 -11.03 8.97 7.71
C ARG A 44 -9.90 7.95 7.63
N ILE A 45 -9.15 7.91 6.51
CA ILE A 45 -7.99 7.04 6.36
C ILE A 45 -6.90 7.43 7.37
N VAL A 46 -6.62 8.73 7.50
CA VAL A 46 -5.62 9.24 8.45
C VAL A 46 -6.03 8.90 9.88
N ALA A 47 -7.25 9.22 10.30
CA ALA A 47 -7.77 8.89 11.62
C ALA A 47 -7.74 7.38 11.90
N GLY A 48 -8.10 6.56 10.90
CA GLY A 48 -8.03 5.10 10.98
C GLY A 48 -6.60 4.56 11.15
N ILE A 49 -5.64 5.13 10.41
CA ILE A 49 -4.21 4.78 10.55
C ILE A 49 -3.70 5.19 11.94
N GLU A 50 -4.05 6.38 12.42
CA GLU A 50 -3.67 6.85 13.75
C GLU A 50 -4.23 5.96 14.87
N ASP A 51 -5.51 5.58 14.78
CA ASP A 51 -6.12 4.67 15.74
C ASP A 51 -5.46 3.28 15.70
N ALA A 52 -5.21 2.73 14.51
CA ALA A 52 -4.50 1.47 14.38
C ALA A 52 -3.03 1.54 14.89
N LYS A 53 -2.35 2.69 14.74
CA LYS A 53 -1.04 2.95 15.35
C LYS A 53 -1.14 2.99 16.88
N LYS A 54 -2.14 3.67 17.46
CA LYS A 54 -2.38 3.73 18.91
C LYS A 54 -2.63 2.34 19.51
N ARG A 55 -3.33 1.46 18.78
CA ARG A 55 -3.57 0.06 19.16
C ARG A 55 -2.32 -0.84 19.00
N GLY A 56 -1.21 -0.32 18.47
CA GLY A 56 0.02 -1.07 18.26
C GLY A 56 -0.04 -2.04 17.07
N THR A 57 -0.95 -1.82 16.12
CA THR A 57 -1.06 -2.68 14.92
C THR A 57 0.20 -2.55 14.08
N LYS A 58 0.94 -3.65 13.88
CA LYS A 58 2.09 -3.68 12.96
C LYS A 58 1.60 -3.55 11.51
N PHE A 59 1.90 -2.43 10.88
CA PHE A 59 1.64 -2.21 9.46
C PHE A 59 2.69 -2.89 8.58
N GLY A 60 2.29 -3.20 7.34
CA GLY A 60 3.18 -3.74 6.32
C GLY A 60 3.24 -5.28 6.28
N ARG A 61 4.11 -5.79 5.40
CA ARG A 61 4.32 -7.23 5.23
C ARG A 61 4.98 -7.79 6.50
N LYS A 62 4.42 -8.87 7.04
CA LYS A 62 5.05 -9.59 8.17
C LYS A 62 6.46 -10.02 7.76
N CYS A 63 7.47 -9.69 8.57
CA CYS A 63 8.81 -10.22 8.39
C CYS A 63 8.76 -11.75 8.45
N MET A 64 9.48 -12.41 7.54
CA MET A 64 9.66 -13.86 7.59
C MET A 64 10.35 -14.22 8.91
N GLN A 65 9.86 -15.27 9.58
CA GLN A 65 10.52 -15.79 10.77
C GLN A 65 11.84 -16.46 10.36
N LYS A 66 12.88 -16.27 11.16
CA LYS A 66 14.19 -16.89 10.94
C LYS A 66 14.04 -18.41 11.12
N PRO A 67 14.37 -19.25 10.11
CA PRO A 67 14.37 -20.69 10.26
C PRO A 67 15.40 -21.13 11.32
N HIS A 68 15.16 -22.24 12.00
CA HIS A 68 16.10 -22.77 13.00
C HIS A 68 17.50 -23.04 12.40
N GLU A 69 17.56 -23.42 11.12
CA GLU A 69 18.82 -23.67 10.38
C GLU A 69 19.67 -22.40 10.18
N PHE A 70 19.11 -21.20 10.37
CA PHE A 70 19.82 -19.95 10.17
C PHE A 70 21.03 -19.81 11.13
N GLU A 71 20.89 -20.20 12.39
CA GLU A 71 21.98 -20.09 13.37
C GLU A 71 23.19 -20.94 12.97
N LYS A 72 22.94 -22.17 12.52
CA LYS A 72 23.99 -23.07 12.04
C LYS A 72 24.72 -22.47 10.84
N LEU A 73 23.98 -21.98 9.85
CA LEU A 73 24.56 -21.40 8.63
C LEU A 73 25.27 -20.06 8.90
N LYS A 74 24.80 -19.28 9.89
CA LYS A 74 25.48 -18.07 10.35
C LYS A 74 26.85 -18.41 10.93
N LEU A 75 26.96 -19.46 11.75
CA LEU A 75 28.24 -19.90 12.31
C LEU A 75 29.20 -20.39 11.22
N GLU A 76 28.72 -21.25 10.30
CA GLU A 76 29.53 -21.73 9.18
C GLU A 76 30.02 -20.60 8.25
N TRP A 77 29.19 -19.58 8.05
CA TRP A 77 29.57 -18.36 7.34
C TRP A 77 30.59 -17.52 8.12
N LYS A 78 30.40 -17.32 9.44
CA LYS A 78 31.35 -16.60 10.31
C LYS A 78 32.72 -17.29 10.37
N CYS A 79 32.75 -18.62 10.33
CA CYS A 79 33.98 -19.40 10.24
C CYS A 79 34.65 -19.38 8.85
N GLY A 80 34.03 -18.73 7.85
CA GLY A 80 34.54 -18.66 6.48
C GLY A 80 34.39 -19.97 5.69
N THR A 81 33.71 -20.97 6.25
CA THR A 81 33.50 -22.28 5.61
C THR A 81 32.45 -22.22 4.51
N LEU A 82 31.50 -21.28 4.61
CA LEU A 82 30.40 -21.11 3.66
C LEU A 82 30.34 -19.67 3.14
N SER A 83 30.01 -19.50 1.85
CA SER A 83 29.71 -18.18 1.27
C SER A 83 28.30 -17.71 1.65
N SER A 84 28.11 -16.39 1.82
CA SER A 84 26.80 -15.77 2.09
C SER A 84 25.75 -16.13 1.04
N ARG A 85 26.15 -16.28 -0.23
CA ARG A 85 25.25 -16.70 -1.32
C ARG A 85 24.82 -18.16 -1.18
N ASN A 86 25.72 -19.03 -0.74
CA ASN A 86 25.39 -20.45 -0.53
C ASN A 86 24.53 -20.65 0.72
N ALA A 87 24.81 -19.91 1.81
CA ALA A 87 23.97 -19.91 3.00
C ALA A 87 22.53 -19.46 2.69
N ALA A 88 22.37 -18.38 1.92
CA ALA A 88 21.07 -17.89 1.49
C ALA A 88 20.33 -18.91 0.58
N LYS A 89 21.06 -19.58 -0.33
CA LYS A 89 20.50 -20.61 -1.21
C LYS A 89 19.97 -21.82 -0.43
N GLN A 90 20.69 -22.26 0.61
CA GLN A 90 20.23 -23.36 1.46
C GLN A 90 18.95 -23.00 2.23
N LEU A 91 18.82 -21.74 2.65
CA LEU A 91 17.63 -21.22 3.33
C LEU A 91 16.48 -20.83 2.38
N GLY A 92 16.68 -20.89 1.06
CA GLY A 92 15.68 -20.47 0.07
C GLY A 92 15.38 -18.96 0.06
N ILE A 93 16.28 -18.13 0.58
CA ILE A 93 16.13 -16.67 0.66
C ILE A 93 17.14 -15.94 -0.25
N SER A 94 16.94 -14.64 -0.46
CA SER A 94 17.93 -13.82 -1.15
C SER A 94 19.17 -13.57 -0.28
N GLN A 95 20.34 -13.41 -0.92
CA GLN A 95 21.60 -13.07 -0.24
C GLN A 95 21.44 -11.83 0.66
N ASP A 96 20.72 -10.80 0.19
CA ASP A 96 20.49 -9.58 0.96
C ASP A 96 19.66 -9.83 2.22
N THR A 97 18.66 -10.72 2.14
CA THR A 97 17.85 -11.10 3.30
C THR A 97 18.72 -11.81 4.35
N PHE A 98 19.60 -12.71 3.91
CA PHE A 98 20.54 -13.39 4.80
C PHE A 98 21.48 -12.40 5.50
N LEU A 99 22.11 -11.49 4.75
CA LEU A 99 23.02 -10.48 5.31
C LEU A 99 22.30 -9.51 6.26
N ARG A 100 21.04 -9.16 5.96
CA ARG A 100 20.23 -8.33 6.86
C ARG A 100 19.96 -9.05 8.18
N TRP A 101 19.59 -10.33 8.14
CA TRP A 101 19.37 -11.12 9.35
C TRP A 101 20.63 -11.27 10.20
N VAL A 102 21.79 -11.44 9.57
CA VAL A 102 23.08 -11.49 10.28
C VAL A 102 23.34 -10.19 11.03
N LYS A 103 23.13 -9.03 10.38
CA LYS A 103 23.29 -7.70 11.00
C LYS A 103 22.27 -7.41 12.10
N GLU A 104 21.05 -7.95 11.99
CA GLU A 104 20.02 -7.81 13.03
C GLU A 104 20.33 -8.65 14.29
N ASP A 105 21.16 -9.69 14.17
CA ASP A 105 21.60 -10.57 15.28
C ASP A 105 23.05 -10.27 15.74
N GLU A 106 23.63 -9.13 15.35
CA GLU A 106 24.86 -8.57 15.91
C GLU A 106 24.54 -7.40 16.84
#